data_AF-R7YEI8-F1
#
_entry.id   AF-R7YEI8-F1
#
_cell.length_a   1.000
_cell.length_b   1.000
_cell.length_c   1.000
_cell.angle_alpha   90.00
_cell.angle_beta   90.00
_cell.angle_gamma   90.00
#
_symmetry.space_group_name_H-M   'P 1'
#
loop_
_entity.id
_entity.type
_entity.pdbx_description
1 polymer ?
#
loop_
_entity_poly.entity_id
_entity_poly.type
_entity_poly.pdbx_seq_one_letter_code
_entity_poly.pdbx_strand_id
1 'polypeptide(L)'
;MTTRCGWLAGVAALTSAVVVAFGAGDASASRGDYLAILQSQGIYTTTPGAASCFDHPGDGASGCSRRFTTADDALHTGYWVCGQLDTGRSSSSIAHALYAADGLFLSKENSAMVVTAAQTELCQ
;
A
#
# COMPACT_ATOMS: atom_id res chain seq x y z
N MET A 1 50.18 7.24 52.90
CA MET A 1 49.12 6.26 53.18
C MET A 1 47.79 6.87 52.73
N THR A 2 47.26 6.42 51.57
CA THR A 2 45.93 5.76 51.37
C THR A 2 44.68 6.62 51.69
N THR A 3 43.55 6.67 50.97
CA THR A 3 43.04 6.40 49.60
C THR A 3 41.54 6.82 49.64
N ARG A 4 40.92 7.22 48.50
CA ARG A 4 39.46 7.11 48.14
C ARG A 4 38.45 8.03 48.88
N CYS A 5 37.32 8.53 48.35
CA CYS A 5 36.39 8.25 47.22
C CYS A 5 35.72 9.60 46.80
N GLY A 6 35.42 9.90 45.53
CA GLY A 6 34.12 9.62 44.86
C GLY A 6 33.52 10.93 44.27
N TRP A 7 33.76 11.25 42.99
CA TRP A 7 32.80 11.25 41.85
C TRP A 7 31.50 12.05 42.09
N LEU A 8 31.35 13.27 41.54
CA LEU A 8 30.85 13.64 40.20
C LEU A 8 29.35 13.36 39.93
N ALA A 9 28.65 14.47 39.63
CA ALA A 9 27.48 14.63 38.76
C ALA A 9 26.13 14.04 39.19
N GLY A 10 25.17 14.93 39.49
CA GLY A 10 23.75 14.64 39.57
C GLY A 10 22.95 15.62 38.71
N VAL A 11 22.75 15.25 37.44
CA VAL A 11 21.87 15.91 36.48
C VAL A 11 20.43 15.46 36.76
N ALA A 12 19.47 16.39 36.78
CA ALA A 12 18.06 16.05 36.66
C ALA A 12 17.40 16.97 35.63
N ALA A 13 17.74 16.75 34.36
CA ALA A 13 16.96 17.24 33.23
C ALA A 13 15.73 16.34 33.10
N LEU A 14 14.56 16.92 33.33
CA LEU A 14 13.26 16.30 33.05
C LEU A 14 13.09 16.22 31.53
N THR A 15 13.57 15.14 30.91
CA THR A 15 13.23 14.83 29.52
C THR A 15 11.88 14.16 29.50
N SER A 16 10.86 14.90 29.08
CA SER A 16 9.54 14.39 28.71
C SER A 16 9.71 13.41 27.55
N ALA A 17 9.82 12.12 27.86
CA ALA A 17 9.71 11.06 26.86
C ALA A 17 8.24 11.00 26.42
N VAL A 18 7.92 11.71 25.32
CA VAL A 18 6.71 11.43 24.56
C VAL A 18 6.91 10.05 23.95
N VAL A 19 6.37 9.03 24.61
CA VAL A 19 6.22 7.71 24.03
C VAL A 19 5.13 7.85 22.96
N VAL A 20 5.53 8.06 21.71
CA VAL A 20 4.63 7.87 20.58
C VAL A 20 4.43 6.35 20.47
N ALA A 21 3.36 5.88 21.10
CA ALA A 21 2.85 4.55 20.85
C ALA A 21 2.28 4.56 19.44
N PHE A 22 3.10 4.16 18.45
CA PHE A 22 2.61 3.79 17.12
C PHE A 22 1.75 2.55 17.32
N GLY A 23 0.44 2.78 17.33
CA GLY A 23 -0.55 1.82 17.70
C GLY A 23 -0.57 0.64 16.74
N ALA A 24 -0.81 -0.54 17.27
CA ALA A 24 -1.27 -1.70 16.52
C ALA A 24 -2.72 -1.52 15.99
N GLY A 25 -3.14 -0.27 15.71
CA GLY A 25 -4.50 0.10 15.32
C GLY A 25 -4.73 0.11 13.81
N ASP A 26 -3.68 0.18 13.00
CA ASP A 26 -3.84 0.73 11.66
C ASP A 26 -3.80 -0.29 10.51
N ALA A 27 -3.37 -1.54 10.74
CA ALA A 27 -3.31 -2.54 9.66
C ALA A 27 -4.69 -2.93 9.09
N SER A 28 -5.77 -2.78 9.87
CA SER A 28 -7.15 -2.94 9.36
C SER A 28 -7.65 -1.69 8.65
N ALA A 29 -7.26 -0.49 9.10
CA ALA A 29 -7.62 0.78 8.47
C ALA A 29 -6.95 0.90 7.10
N SER A 30 -5.64 0.68 7.03
CA SER A 30 -4.83 0.57 5.80
C SER A 30 -5.44 -0.33 4.73
N ARG A 31 -5.96 -1.51 5.13
CA ARG A 31 -6.64 -2.42 4.20
C ARG A 31 -7.97 -1.85 3.69
N GLY A 32 -8.74 -1.22 4.58
CA GLY A 32 -9.99 -0.55 4.24
C GLY A 32 -9.79 0.63 3.30
N ASP A 33 -8.80 1.48 3.59
CA ASP A 33 -8.49 2.69 2.81
C ASP A 33 -7.98 2.33 1.41
N TYR A 34 -7.11 1.33 1.30
CA TYR A 34 -6.71 0.77 0.01
C TYR A 34 -7.90 0.31 -0.84
N LEU A 35 -8.80 -0.49 -0.26
CA LEU A 35 -9.98 -0.99 -0.96
C LEU A 35 -10.94 0.15 -1.33
N ALA A 36 -11.10 1.15 -0.47
CA ALA A 36 -11.94 2.31 -0.73
C ALA A 36 -11.43 3.14 -1.92
N ILE A 37 -10.11 3.35 -2.01
CA ILE A 37 -9.48 4.03 -3.16
C ILE A 37 -9.78 3.24 -4.44
N LEU A 38 -9.53 1.93 -4.47
CA LEU A 38 -9.80 1.12 -5.66
C LEU A 38 -11.28 1.08 -6.03
N GLN A 39 -12.17 1.09 -5.05
CA GLN A 39 -13.61 1.11 -5.28
C GLN A 39 -14.07 2.44 -5.89
N SER A 40 -13.53 3.56 -5.42
CA SER A 40 -13.83 4.89 -5.95
C SER A 40 -13.46 5.04 -7.43
N GLN A 41 -12.42 4.32 -7.87
CA GLN A 41 -11.96 4.28 -9.27
C GLN A 41 -12.65 3.20 -10.11
N GLY A 42 -13.53 2.39 -9.50
CA GLY A 42 -14.19 1.28 -10.17
C GLY A 42 -13.27 0.09 -10.49
N ILE A 43 -12.04 0.07 -9.95
CA ILE A 43 -11.05 -1.01 -10.07
C ILE A 43 -11.41 -2.18 -9.14
N TYR A 44 -12.08 -1.91 -8.02
CA TYR A 44 -12.65 -2.91 -7.11
C TYR A 44 -14.16 -2.72 -6.99
N THR A 45 -14.91 -3.82 -6.87
CA THR A 45 -16.35 -3.77 -6.57
C THR A 45 -16.77 -4.90 -5.66
N THR A 46 -17.75 -4.61 -4.81
CA THR A 46 -18.47 -5.60 -3.99
C THR A 46 -19.82 -5.98 -4.58
N THR A 47 -20.20 -5.41 -5.73
CA THR A 47 -21.50 -5.65 -6.36
C THR A 47 -21.58 -7.09 -6.87
N PRO A 48 -22.52 -7.92 -6.36
CA PRO A 48 -22.68 -9.29 -6.83
C PRO A 48 -23.05 -9.32 -8.32
N GLY A 49 -22.39 -10.20 -9.09
CA GLY A 49 -22.64 -10.32 -10.53
C GLY A 49 -22.11 -9.17 -11.38
N ALA A 50 -21.35 -8.23 -10.80
CA ALA A 50 -20.64 -7.23 -11.59
C ALA A 50 -19.67 -7.92 -12.56
N ALA A 51 -19.60 -7.40 -13.78
CA ALA A 51 -18.61 -7.85 -14.73
C ALA A 51 -17.21 -7.67 -14.12
N SER A 52 -16.35 -8.68 -14.28
CA SER A 52 -14.92 -8.67 -13.92
C SER A 52 -14.10 -7.71 -14.78
N CYS A 53 -14.80 -6.81 -15.46
CA CYS A 53 -14.44 -6.09 -16.63
C CYS A 53 -15.08 -4.72 -16.55
N PHE A 54 -14.32 -3.68 -16.84
CA PHE A 54 -14.90 -2.36 -16.99
C PHE A 54 -14.20 -1.56 -18.06
N ASP A 55 -14.98 -0.72 -18.74
CA ASP A 55 -14.46 0.23 -19.69
C ASP A 55 -13.89 1.41 -18.90
N HIS A 56 -12.57 1.57 -18.97
CA HIS A 56 -11.91 2.78 -18.47
C HIS A 56 -11.70 3.74 -19.64
N PRO A 57 -12.43 4.87 -19.70
CA PRO A 57 -12.28 5.84 -20.77
C PRO A 57 -10.95 6.58 -20.59
N GLY A 58 -9.96 6.30 -21.43
CA GLY A 58 -8.69 7.04 -21.39
C GLY A 58 -7.49 6.33 -22.00
N ASP A 59 -7.49 5.00 -22.02
CA ASP A 59 -6.28 4.24 -22.35
C ASP A 59 -6.16 3.79 -23.81
N GLY A 60 -7.11 4.17 -24.68
CA GLY A 60 -7.12 3.77 -26.10
C GLY A 60 -7.22 2.26 -26.33
N ALA A 61 -7.28 1.46 -25.26
CA ALA A 61 -7.54 0.05 -25.27
C ALA A 61 -9.03 -0.15 -25.53
N SER A 62 -9.38 -0.52 -26.76
CA SER A 62 -10.66 -1.16 -27.05
C SER A 62 -10.65 -2.54 -26.39
N GLY A 63 -11.07 -2.60 -25.12
CA GLY A 63 -11.00 -3.84 -24.39
C GLY A 63 -11.23 -3.72 -22.89
N CYS A 64 -11.64 -4.86 -22.36
CA CYS A 64 -11.96 -5.12 -20.98
C CYS A 64 -10.78 -4.85 -20.03
N SER A 65 -10.83 -3.76 -19.24
CA SER A 65 -9.92 -3.61 -18.09
C SER A 65 -10.42 -4.47 -16.94
N ARG A 66 -9.56 -5.31 -16.36
CA ARG A 66 -9.99 -6.18 -15.26
C ARG A 66 -10.41 -5.35 -14.06
N ARG A 67 -11.42 -5.84 -13.36
CA ARG A 67 -11.90 -5.33 -12.09
C ARG A 67 -11.76 -6.42 -11.04
N PHE A 68 -11.30 -6.07 -9.85
CA PHE A 68 -11.36 -6.95 -8.69
C PHE A 68 -12.81 -7.08 -8.22
N THR A 69 -13.29 -8.31 -8.09
CA THR A 69 -14.62 -8.62 -7.55
C THR A 69 -14.57 -9.15 -6.13
N THR A 70 -13.37 -9.35 -5.59
CA THR A 70 -13.15 -9.78 -4.21
C THR A 70 -12.11 -8.89 -3.54
N ALA A 71 -12.29 -8.67 -2.24
CA ALA A 71 -11.31 -7.94 -1.44
C ALA A 71 -9.96 -8.68 -1.36
N ASP A 72 -10.01 -10.02 -1.38
CA ASP A 72 -8.82 -10.87 -1.27
C ASP A 72 -7.90 -10.69 -2.48
N ASP A 73 -8.44 -10.75 -3.71
CA ASP A 73 -7.64 -10.55 -4.93
C ASP A 73 -7.00 -9.16 -4.98
N ALA A 74 -7.76 -8.13 -4.56
CA ALA A 74 -7.28 -6.76 -4.49
C ALA A 74 -6.13 -6.64 -3.47
N LEU A 75 -6.34 -7.12 -2.24
CA LEU A 75 -5.34 -7.06 -1.17
C LEU A 75 -4.10 -7.88 -1.51
N HIS A 76 -4.27 -9.09 -2.06
CA HIS A 76 -3.17 -9.94 -2.50
C HIS A 76 -2.29 -9.20 -3.51
N THR A 77 -2.91 -8.51 -4.47
CA THR A 77 -2.19 -7.69 -5.45
C THR A 77 -1.47 -6.52 -4.77
N GLY A 78 -2.14 -5.82 -3.86
CA GLY A 78 -1.54 -4.72 -3.11
C GLY A 78 -0.30 -5.14 -2.32
N TYR A 79 -0.36 -6.28 -1.60
CA TYR A 79 0.79 -6.81 -0.88
C TYR A 79 1.90 -7.32 -1.81
N TRP A 80 1.55 -7.90 -2.96
CA TRP A 80 2.53 -8.22 -3.98
C TRP A 80 3.27 -6.97 -4.46
N VAL A 81 2.58 -5.84 -4.67
CA VAL A 81 3.21 -4.55 -5.00
C VAL A 81 4.21 -4.14 -3.92
N CYS A 82 3.82 -4.20 -2.64
CA CYS A 82 4.73 -3.89 -1.53
C CYS A 82 5.99 -4.75 -1.57
N GLY A 83 5.84 -6.08 -1.74
CA GLY A 83 6.99 -6.97 -1.87
C GLY A 83 7.90 -6.63 -3.06
N GLN A 84 7.33 -6.19 -4.20
CA GLN A 84 8.15 -5.74 -5.33
C GLN A 84 8.90 -4.44 -5.03
N LEU A 85 8.26 -3.48 -4.36
CA LEU A 85 8.90 -2.23 -3.94
C LEU A 85 10.05 -2.49 -2.97
N ASP A 86 9.88 -3.41 -2.02
CA ASP A 86 10.90 -3.82 -1.06
C ASP A 86 12.13 -4.46 -1.73
N THR A 87 11.94 -5.12 -2.88
CA THR A 87 13.07 -5.63 -3.70
C THR A 87 13.78 -4.53 -4.51
N GLY A 88 13.33 -3.28 -4.43
CA GLY A 88 13.90 -2.13 -5.15
C GLY A 88 13.36 -1.96 -6.57
N ARG A 89 12.28 -2.67 -6.94
CA ARG A 89 11.65 -2.50 -8.25
C ARG A 89 10.89 -1.17 -8.30
N SER A 90 11.00 -0.43 -9.41
CA SER A 90 10.34 0.87 -9.52
C SER A 90 8.83 0.75 -9.69
N SER A 91 8.07 1.72 -9.14
CA SER A 91 6.61 1.79 -9.27
C SER A 91 6.15 1.74 -10.74
N SER A 92 6.88 2.38 -11.65
CA SER A 92 6.58 2.35 -13.09
C SER A 92 6.79 0.98 -13.73
N SER A 93 7.82 0.22 -13.31
CA SER A 93 8.06 -1.15 -13.79
C SER A 93 7.00 -2.12 -13.25
N ILE A 94 6.55 -1.92 -12.01
CA ILE A 94 5.47 -2.70 -11.40
C ILE A 94 4.15 -2.41 -12.11
N ALA A 95 3.80 -1.14 -12.31
CA ALA A 95 2.61 -0.75 -13.06
C ALA A 95 2.65 -1.31 -14.48
N HIS A 96 3.81 -1.28 -15.14
CA HIS A 96 3.99 -1.91 -16.45
C HIS A 96 3.71 -3.42 -16.43
N ALA A 97 4.18 -4.14 -15.41
CA ALA A 97 3.90 -5.56 -15.25
C ALA A 97 2.40 -5.86 -15.06
N LEU A 98 1.68 -5.00 -14.34
CA LEU A 98 0.24 -5.16 -14.11
C LEU A 98 -0.60 -5.02 -15.41
N TYR A 99 -0.19 -4.16 -16.35
CA TYR A 99 -0.92 -3.98 -17.62
C TYR A 99 -0.38 -4.75 -18.82
N ALA A 100 0.91 -5.09 -18.89
CA ALA A 100 1.56 -5.55 -20.13
C ALA A 100 1.95 -7.04 -20.18
N ALA A 101 2.17 -7.70 -19.05
CA ALA A 101 2.81 -9.03 -19.01
C ALA A 101 1.97 -10.03 -18.20
N ASP A 102 1.05 -10.74 -18.84
CA ASP A 102 0.16 -11.78 -18.23
C ASP A 102 -0.54 -11.37 -16.91
N GLY A 103 -0.56 -10.07 -16.62
CA GLY A 103 -1.00 -9.49 -15.36
C GLY A 103 -2.50 -9.42 -15.24
N LEU A 104 -2.99 -8.63 -14.28
CA LEU A 104 -4.42 -8.43 -14.11
C LEU A 104 -5.10 -7.88 -15.37
N PHE A 105 -4.40 -7.41 -16.41
CA PHE A 105 -4.98 -6.68 -17.55
C PHE A 105 -5.72 -5.43 -17.06
N LEU A 106 -5.08 -4.71 -16.16
CA LEU A 106 -5.49 -3.35 -15.84
C LEU A 106 -5.06 -2.44 -16.98
N SER A 107 -5.76 -1.33 -17.17
CA SER A 107 -5.31 -0.24 -18.02
C SER A 107 -4.00 0.35 -17.47
N LYS A 108 -3.26 1.16 -18.25
CA LYS A 108 -2.00 1.77 -17.75
C LYS A 108 -2.28 2.66 -16.56
N GLU A 109 -3.36 3.43 -16.65
CA GLU A 109 -3.81 4.32 -15.60
C GLU A 109 -4.23 3.55 -14.35
N ASN A 110 -5.09 2.54 -14.49
CA ASN A 110 -5.52 1.69 -13.38
C ASN A 110 -4.35 0.96 -12.70
N SER A 111 -3.35 0.53 -13.48
CA SER A 111 -2.15 -0.09 -12.94
C SER A 111 -1.33 0.87 -12.08
N ALA A 112 -1.17 2.12 -12.54
CA ALA A 112 -0.49 3.15 -11.77
C ALA A 112 -1.26 3.50 -10.48
N MET A 113 -2.60 3.55 -10.55
CA MET A 113 -3.46 3.77 -9.39
C MET A 113 -3.32 2.65 -8.35
N VAL A 114 -3.33 1.38 -8.77
CA VAL A 114 -3.13 0.23 -7.86
C VAL A 114 -1.78 0.32 -7.16
N VAL A 115 -0.71 0.64 -7.89
CA VAL A 115 0.63 0.76 -7.32
C VAL A 115 0.71 1.91 -6.32
N THR A 116 0.16 3.07 -6.68
CA THR A 116 0.17 4.27 -5.82
C THR A 116 -0.64 4.06 -4.55
N ALA A 117 -1.82 3.46 -4.66
CA ALA A 117 -2.68 3.15 -3.52
C ALA A 117 -2.01 2.12 -2.59
N ALA A 118 -1.42 1.05 -3.14
CA ALA A 118 -0.72 0.06 -2.34
C ALA A 118 0.47 0.69 -1.61
N GLN A 119 1.28 1.49 -2.31
CA GLN A 119 2.42 2.18 -1.73
C GLN A 119 2.02 3.12 -0.59
N THR A 120 0.90 3.82 -0.72
CA THR A 120 0.44 4.80 0.27
C THR A 120 -0.17 4.12 1.49
N GLU A 121 -1.04 3.13 1.27
CA GLU A 121 -1.90 2.59 2.32
C GLU A 121 -1.37 1.29 2.93
N LEU A 122 -0.68 0.45 2.15
CA LEU A 122 -0.34 -0.93 2.55
C LEU A 122 1.14 -1.17 2.84
N CYS A 123 2.05 -0.43 2.20
CA CYS A 123 3.50 -0.70 2.25
C CYS A 123 4.24 0.02 3.38
N GLN A 124 3.52 0.43 4.43
CA GLN A 124 4.11 1.09 5.61
C GLN A 124 4.54 0.07 6.67
#